data_AF-A0A7G1ILZ9-F1
#
_entry.id   AF-A0A7G1ILZ9-F1
#
_cell.length_a   1.000
_cell.length_b   1.000
_cell.length_c   1.000
_cell.angle_alpha   90.00
_cell.angle_beta   90.00
_cell.angle_gamma   90.00
#
_symmetry.space_group_name_H-M   'P 1'
#
loop_
_entity.id
_entity.type
_entity.pdbx_description
1 polymer ?
#
loop_
_entity_poly.entity_id
_entity_poly.type
_entity_poly.pdbx_seq_one_letter_code
_entity_poly.pdbx_strand_id
1 'polypeptide(L)'
;MSFTRERVDTYSVGTRAIVDAMRGAGVPRLIVVSSTAAHPSRRRAAPISIRLIEPIITRTIGKTVYDDIRRMESIVRGSRLDWTIVRPSGLFDLPAPTHYLSGDIEPVGAFTARVDLADYLVALTADSSAVGKTVVVSTTEDTPSVWQMIRREASSGNAPRPADLPTRRTGAERA
;
A
#
# COMPACT_ATOMS: atom_id res chain seq x y z
N MET A 1 -10.90 -5.08 -1.28
CA MET A 1 -10.49 -4.11 -2.33
C MET A 1 -11.06 -4.63 -3.63
N SER A 2 -12.09 -3.99 -4.19
CA SER A 2 -12.72 -4.45 -5.42
C SER A 2 -11.82 -4.09 -6.60
N PHE A 3 -11.16 -5.09 -7.17
CA PHE A 3 -10.31 -4.90 -8.33
C PHE A 3 -11.20 -4.64 -9.57
N THR A 4 -11.07 -3.45 -10.15
CA THR A 4 -11.84 -3.03 -11.33
C THR A 4 -10.95 -2.97 -12.58
N ARG A 5 -11.54 -3.28 -13.74
CA ARG A 5 -10.92 -3.03 -15.05
C ARG A 5 -11.01 -1.57 -15.46
N GLU A 6 -11.83 -0.78 -14.77
CA GLU A 6 -11.93 0.65 -15.00
C GLU A 6 -10.66 1.37 -14.54
N ARG A 7 -10.40 2.52 -15.16
CA ARG A 7 -9.24 3.34 -14.82
C ARG A 7 -9.37 3.83 -13.37
N VAL A 8 -8.45 3.39 -12.52
CA VAL A 8 -8.24 3.96 -11.19
C VAL A 8 -7.36 5.20 -11.35
N ASP A 9 -7.75 6.32 -10.76
CA ASP A 9 -6.97 7.57 -10.76
C ASP A 9 -6.83 8.24 -9.37
N THR A 10 -7.36 7.60 -8.33
CA THR A 10 -7.42 8.11 -6.95
C THR A 10 -6.05 8.53 -6.42
N TYR A 11 -4.99 7.73 -6.63
CA TYR A 11 -3.66 8.02 -6.14
C TYR A 11 -3.05 9.21 -6.89
N SER A 12 -3.11 9.21 -8.23
CA SER A 12 -2.48 10.28 -9.01
C SER A 12 -3.21 11.61 -8.91
N VAL A 13 -4.55 11.61 -8.90
CA VAL A 13 -5.37 12.82 -8.72
C VAL A 13 -5.22 13.37 -7.30
N GLY A 14 -5.33 12.52 -6.28
CA GLY A 14 -5.17 12.92 -4.89
C GLY A 14 -3.80 13.51 -4.60
N THR A 15 -2.73 12.84 -5.04
CA THR A 15 -1.37 13.35 -4.85
C THR A 15 -1.10 14.64 -5.61
N ARG A 16 -1.69 14.85 -6.80
CA ARG A 16 -1.56 16.13 -7.49
C ARG A 16 -2.17 17.26 -6.68
N ALA A 17 -3.39 17.07 -6.17
CA ALA A 17 -4.05 18.07 -5.32
C ALA A 17 -3.22 18.40 -4.06
N ILE A 18 -2.61 17.38 -3.43
CA ILE A 18 -1.71 17.56 -2.29
C ILE A 18 -0.47 18.38 -2.69
N VAL A 19 0.20 18.01 -3.80
CA VAL A 19 1.40 18.71 -4.30
C VAL A 19 1.09 20.18 -4.60
N ASP A 20 -0.02 20.48 -5.26
CA ASP A 20 -0.41 21.84 -5.60
C ASP A 20 -0.69 22.67 -4.33
N ALA A 21 -1.39 22.10 -3.36
CA ALA A 21 -1.66 22.75 -2.07
C ALA A 21 -0.37 23.01 -1.28
N MET A 22 0.54 22.03 -1.22
CA MET A 22 1.83 22.18 -0.54
C MET A 22 2.67 23.28 -1.16
N ARG A 23 2.71 23.37 -2.50
CA ARG A 23 3.42 24.43 -3.21
C ARG A 23 2.82 25.81 -2.93
N GLY A 24 1.49 25.92 -2.91
CA GLY A 24 0.79 27.15 -2.56
C GLY A 24 1.03 27.59 -1.11
N ALA A 25 1.17 26.63 -0.20
CA ALA A 25 1.41 26.87 1.23
C ALA A 25 2.90 26.94 1.61
N GLY A 26 3.82 26.73 0.67
CA GLY A 26 5.27 26.71 0.96
C GLY A 26 5.73 25.54 1.83
N VAL A 27 5.00 24.42 1.84
CA VAL A 27 5.37 23.20 2.59
C VAL A 27 6.29 22.34 1.72
N PRO A 28 7.57 22.15 2.07
CA PRO A 28 8.54 21.54 1.15
C PRO A 28 8.58 20.01 1.23
N ARG A 29 8.24 19.41 2.37
CA ARG A 29 8.50 17.98 2.65
C ARG A 29 7.30 17.09 2.34
N LEU A 30 7.46 16.15 1.41
CA LEU A 30 6.43 15.17 1.03
C LEU A 30 6.93 13.74 1.22
N ILE A 31 6.27 12.94 2.05
CA ILE A 31 6.53 11.49 2.17
C ILE A 31 5.28 10.75 1.67
N VAL A 32 5.45 9.87 0.68
CA VAL A 32 4.33 9.15 0.04
C VAL A 32 4.54 7.65 0.12
N VAL A 33 3.52 6.94 0.58
CA VAL A 33 3.48 5.47 0.55
C VAL A 33 3.04 5.00 -0.85
N SER A 34 3.86 4.16 -1.45
CA SER A 34 3.65 3.50 -2.74
C SER A 34 3.61 1.98 -2.52
N SER A 35 4.19 1.19 -3.41
CA SER A 35 4.29 -0.26 -3.30
C SER A 35 5.50 -0.79 -4.07
N THR A 36 6.16 -1.82 -3.54
CA THR A 36 7.20 -2.56 -4.26
C THR A 36 6.68 -3.17 -5.58
N ALA A 37 5.39 -3.51 -5.64
CA ALA A 37 4.76 -4.07 -6.84
C ALA A 37 4.51 -3.03 -7.96
N ALA A 38 4.68 -1.72 -7.71
CA ALA A 38 4.52 -0.69 -8.74
C ALA A 38 5.54 -0.83 -9.87
N HIS A 39 6.75 -1.28 -9.54
CA HIS A 39 7.84 -1.56 -10.48
C HIS A 39 8.48 -2.90 -10.10
N PRO A 40 7.96 -4.02 -10.62
CA PRO A 40 8.49 -5.34 -10.29
C PRO A 40 9.96 -5.45 -10.74
N SER A 41 10.90 -5.33 -9.80
CA SER A 41 12.30 -5.67 -10.03
C SER A 41 12.46 -7.19 -9.95
N ARG A 42 13.46 -7.76 -10.63
CA ARG A 42 13.79 -9.18 -10.51
C ARG A 42 14.40 -9.43 -9.12
N ARG A 43 13.59 -9.41 -8.06
CA ARG A 43 13.97 -9.68 -6.66
C ARG A 43 14.91 -10.88 -6.61
N ARG A 44 16.23 -10.73 -6.42
CA ARG A 44 17.16 -11.89 -6.44
C ARG A 44 16.95 -12.84 -5.26
N ALA A 45 16.46 -12.32 -4.14
CA ALA A 45 16.29 -13.04 -2.88
C ALA A 45 14.83 -13.37 -2.51
N ALA A 46 13.84 -13.03 -3.34
CA ALA A 46 12.44 -13.34 -3.00
C ALA A 46 12.10 -14.81 -3.33
N PRO A 47 11.28 -15.47 -2.49
CA PRO A 47 10.73 -16.79 -2.79
C PRO A 47 10.11 -16.85 -4.20
N ILE A 48 10.36 -17.95 -4.91
CA ILE A 48 9.93 -18.17 -6.31
C ILE A 48 8.42 -17.95 -6.49
N SER A 49 7.62 -18.25 -5.46
CA SER A 49 6.16 -18.05 -5.44
C SER A 49 5.73 -16.59 -5.63
N ILE A 50 6.45 -15.64 -5.03
CA ILE A 50 6.13 -14.20 -5.12
C ILE A 50 6.55 -13.66 -6.49
N ARG A 51 7.70 -14.11 -6.99
CA ARG A 51 8.16 -13.80 -8.36
C ARG A 51 7.18 -14.24 -9.43
N LEU A 52 6.41 -15.31 -9.19
CA LEU A 52 5.45 -15.84 -10.16
C LEU A 52 4.07 -15.16 -10.07
N ILE A 53 3.65 -14.75 -8.87
CA ILE A 53 2.31 -14.19 -8.61
C ILE A 53 2.28 -12.66 -8.79
N GLU A 54 3.31 -11.92 -8.36
CA GLU A 54 3.39 -10.46 -8.54
C GLU A 54 3.12 -9.99 -9.98
N PRO A 55 3.77 -10.54 -11.02
CA PRO A 55 3.50 -10.10 -12.38
C PRO A 55 2.08 -10.43 -12.84
N ILE A 56 1.43 -11.47 -12.30
CA ILE A 56 0.05 -11.82 -12.66
C ILE A 56 -0.91 -10.82 -12.02
N ILE A 57 -0.80 -10.57 -10.71
CA ILE A 57 -1.65 -9.61 -10.00
C ILE A 57 -1.47 -8.20 -10.58
N THR A 58 -0.23 -7.77 -10.81
CA THR A 58 0.06 -6.42 -11.32
C THR A 58 -0.32 -6.21 -12.79
N ARG A 59 -0.43 -7.28 -13.60
CA ARG A 59 -0.77 -7.16 -15.04
C ARG A 59 -2.22 -7.49 -15.37
N THR A 60 -2.97 -8.10 -14.45
CA THR A 60 -4.35 -8.51 -14.72
C THR A 60 -5.36 -7.84 -13.80
N ILE A 61 -5.36 -8.19 -12.52
CA ILE A 61 -6.40 -7.82 -11.55
C ILE A 61 -6.11 -6.44 -10.92
N GLY A 62 -4.85 -6.12 -10.62
CA GLY A 62 -4.42 -4.84 -10.04
C GLY A 62 -3.86 -3.84 -11.04
N LYS A 63 -3.92 -4.12 -12.35
CA LYS A 63 -3.20 -3.33 -13.37
C LYS A 63 -3.53 -1.83 -13.29
N THR A 64 -4.81 -1.49 -13.23
CA THR A 64 -5.31 -0.11 -13.20
C THR A 64 -4.85 0.62 -11.95
N VAL A 65 -4.83 -0.06 -10.79
CA VAL A 65 -4.29 0.44 -9.53
C VAL A 65 -2.79 0.70 -9.64
N TYR A 66 -2.00 -0.27 -10.12
CA TYR A 66 -0.54 -0.09 -10.22
C TYR A 66 -0.14 0.92 -11.31
N ASP A 67 -0.91 1.02 -12.40
CA ASP A 67 -0.76 2.10 -13.38
C ASP A 67 -0.96 3.47 -12.71
N ASP A 68 -1.91 3.58 -11.79
CA ASP A 68 -2.15 4.81 -11.06
C ASP A 68 -1.08 5.14 -10.03
N ILE A 69 -0.61 4.14 -9.28
CA ILE A 69 0.54 4.28 -8.37
C ILE A 69 1.77 4.74 -9.15
N ARG A 70 2.05 4.19 -10.34
CA ARG A 70 3.15 4.65 -11.20
C ARG A 70 2.98 6.12 -11.61
N ARG A 71 1.78 6.54 -11.99
CA ARG A 71 1.49 7.95 -12.31
C ARG A 71 1.67 8.85 -11.09
N MET A 72 1.19 8.43 -9.92
CA MET A 72 1.40 9.12 -8.66
C MET A 72 2.89 9.32 -8.39
N GLU A 73 3.70 8.27 -8.49
CA GLU A 73 5.14 8.41 -8.28
C GLU A 73 5.82 9.34 -9.30
N SER A 74 5.40 9.34 -10.56
CA SER A 74 5.89 10.30 -11.56
C SER A 74 5.56 11.75 -11.19
N ILE A 75 4.35 12.01 -10.67
CA ILE A 75 3.95 13.33 -10.18
C ILE A 75 4.82 13.75 -9.00
N VAL A 76 5.03 12.86 -8.03
CA VAL A 76 5.89 13.11 -6.85
C VAL A 76 7.31 13.48 -7.30
N ARG A 77 7.92 12.68 -8.20
CA ARG A 77 9.28 12.95 -8.71
C ARG A 77 9.39 14.29 -9.45
N GLY A 78 8.33 14.69 -10.16
CA GLY A 78 8.28 15.97 -10.89
C GLY A 78 7.86 17.18 -10.06
N SER A 79 7.50 17.00 -8.78
CA SER A 79 6.85 18.04 -7.96
C SER A 79 7.76 19.20 -7.53
N ARG A 80 9.08 19.03 -7.60
CA ARG A 80 10.11 19.92 -7.00
C ARG A 80 10.01 20.07 -5.46
N LEU A 81 9.26 19.21 -4.79
CA LEU A 81 9.24 19.08 -3.33
C LEU A 81 10.40 18.21 -2.84
N ASP A 82 10.74 18.31 -1.56
CA ASP A 82 11.66 17.42 -0.86
C ASP A 82 10.96 16.08 -0.60
N TRP A 83 10.85 15.28 -1.65
CA TRP A 83 10.03 14.08 -1.65
C TRP A 83 10.78 12.83 -1.16
N THR A 84 10.06 11.88 -0.56
CA THR A 84 10.51 10.50 -0.34
C THR A 84 9.38 9.56 -0.72
N ILE A 85 9.67 8.54 -1.55
CA ILE A 85 8.70 7.50 -1.91
C ILE A 85 9.02 6.25 -1.10
N VAL A 86 8.07 5.79 -0.27
CA VAL A 86 8.24 4.59 0.56
C VAL A 86 7.49 3.43 -0.07
N ARG A 87 8.18 2.33 -0.37
CA ARG A 87 7.61 1.13 -1.00
C ARG A 87 7.60 -0.04 -0.02
N PRO A 88 6.48 -0.29 0.67
CA PRO A 88 6.28 -1.53 1.41
C PRO A 88 6.03 -2.73 0.48
N SER A 89 6.18 -3.94 1.03
CA SER A 89 5.73 -5.19 0.42
C SER A 89 4.28 -5.51 0.84
N GLY A 90 3.88 -6.78 0.88
CA GLY A 90 2.53 -7.16 1.30
C GLY A 90 2.24 -6.72 2.73
N LEU A 91 1.18 -5.95 2.95
CA LEU A 91 0.87 -5.43 4.28
C LEU A 91 0.19 -6.47 5.16
N PHE A 92 0.69 -6.62 6.39
CA PHE A 92 0.08 -7.44 7.44
C PHE A 92 0.09 -6.71 8.78
N ASP A 93 -0.46 -7.33 9.83
CA ASP A 93 -0.63 -6.73 11.14
C ASP A 93 0.23 -7.45 12.19
N LEU A 94 0.91 -6.67 13.02
CA LEU A 94 1.61 -7.08 14.24
C LEU A 94 1.20 -6.13 15.37
N PRO A 95 1.30 -6.55 16.64
CA PRO A 95 0.83 -5.74 17.78
C PRO A 95 1.75 -4.56 18.11
N ALA A 96 3.02 -4.61 17.75
CA ALA A 96 4.02 -3.57 18.03
C ALA A 96 5.12 -3.55 16.96
N PRO A 97 5.84 -2.42 16.77
CA PRO A 97 7.00 -2.36 15.89
C PRO A 97 8.06 -3.40 16.27
N THR A 98 8.69 -3.99 15.25
CA THR A 98 9.76 -4.98 15.42
C THR A 98 11.09 -4.44 14.92
N HIS A 99 12.15 -5.26 14.92
CA HIS A 99 13.29 -4.95 14.07
C HIS A 99 12.91 -5.19 12.60
N TYR A 100 13.18 -4.18 11.77
CA TYR A 100 12.91 -4.19 10.34
C TYR A 100 14.09 -3.60 9.56
N LEU A 101 14.12 -3.85 8.25
CA LEU A 101 15.10 -3.27 7.34
C LEU A 101 14.45 -2.16 6.52
N SER A 102 15.14 -1.03 6.39
CA SER A 102 14.64 0.11 5.64
C SER A 102 15.74 0.92 4.94
N GLY A 103 15.37 1.64 3.88
CA GLY A 103 16.26 2.55 3.16
C GLY A 103 16.26 2.30 1.66
N ASP A 104 17.27 2.82 0.96
CA ASP A 104 17.48 2.57 -0.48
C ASP A 104 18.12 1.19 -0.67
N ILE A 105 17.31 0.16 -0.42
CA ILE A 105 17.70 -1.25 -0.44
C ILE A 105 16.70 -2.05 -1.26
N GLU A 106 17.12 -3.21 -1.74
CA GLU A 106 16.18 -4.18 -2.32
C GLU A 106 15.24 -4.73 -1.25
N PRO A 107 13.95 -4.97 -1.59
CA PRO A 107 13.01 -5.56 -0.64
C PRO A 107 13.46 -6.91 -0.12
N VAL A 108 13.41 -7.07 1.20
CA VAL A 108 13.71 -8.32 1.88
C VAL A 108 12.40 -9.01 2.24
N GLY A 109 12.27 -10.27 1.87
CA GLY A 109 11.05 -11.02 2.09
C GLY A 109 9.85 -10.49 1.28
N ALA A 110 8.68 -10.73 1.84
CA ALA A 110 7.39 -10.66 1.13
C ALA A 110 6.41 -9.66 1.74
N PHE A 111 6.66 -9.29 3.00
CA PHE A 111 5.68 -8.64 3.85
C PHE A 111 6.29 -7.48 4.62
N THR A 112 5.44 -6.53 4.94
CA THR A 112 5.74 -5.37 5.77
C THR A 112 4.60 -5.23 6.77
N ALA A 113 4.91 -5.24 8.07
CA ALA A 113 3.94 -5.00 9.11
C ALA A 113 3.50 -3.52 9.05
N ARG A 114 2.20 -3.25 9.22
CA ARG A 114 1.68 -1.88 9.21
C ARG A 114 2.32 -1.03 10.32
N VAL A 115 2.65 -1.64 11.45
CA VAL A 115 3.33 -1.00 12.58
C VAL A 115 4.77 -0.59 12.25
N ASP A 116 5.53 -1.42 11.55
CA ASP A 116 6.90 -1.09 11.10
C ASP A 116 6.89 0.00 10.02
N LEU A 117 5.93 -0.07 9.09
CA LEU A 117 5.75 0.99 8.10
C LEU A 117 5.43 2.32 8.78
N ALA A 118 4.53 2.33 9.77
CA ALA A 118 4.18 3.53 10.51
C ALA A 118 5.38 4.09 11.28
N ASP A 119 6.12 3.23 11.98
CA ASP A 119 7.34 3.59 12.70
C ASP A 119 8.38 4.24 11.75
N TYR A 120 8.62 3.63 10.60
CA TYR A 120 9.56 4.17 9.62
C TYR A 120 9.10 5.50 9.00
N LEU A 121 7.79 5.67 8.75
CA LEU A 121 7.24 6.93 8.25
C LEU A 121 7.45 8.07 9.25
N VAL A 122 7.31 7.81 10.55
CA VAL A 122 7.59 8.79 11.61
C VAL A 122 9.08 9.14 11.64
N ALA A 123 9.96 8.14 11.57
CA ALA A 123 11.41 8.36 11.50
C ALA A 123 11.82 9.26 10.31
N LEU A 124 11.21 9.03 9.14
CA LEU A 124 11.47 9.81 7.91
C LEU A 124 11.08 11.30 8.00
N THR A 125 10.22 11.69 8.95
CA THR A 125 9.91 13.10 9.18
C THR A 125 11.08 13.87 9.78
N ALA A 126 11.97 13.19 10.50
CA ALA A 126 13.17 13.75 11.11
C ALA A 126 14.44 13.50 10.28
N ASP A 127 14.38 12.63 9.27
CA ASP A 127 15.51 12.26 8.43
C ASP A 127 15.43 12.86 7.02
N SER A 128 16.35 13.79 6.72
CA SER A 128 16.51 14.39 5.39
C SER A 128 17.38 13.55 4.44
N SER A 129 18.05 12.49 4.92
CA SER A 129 18.93 11.65 4.10
C SER A 129 18.18 10.86 3.02
N ALA A 130 16.86 10.70 3.19
CA ALA A 130 15.95 10.04 2.27
C ALA A 130 15.27 10.99 1.26
N VAL A 131 15.58 12.29 1.29
CA VAL A 131 15.06 13.25 0.31
C VAL A 131 15.54 12.89 -1.10
N GLY A 132 14.62 12.94 -2.06
CA GLY A 132 14.86 12.57 -3.46
C GLY A 132 15.02 11.07 -3.69
N LYS A 133 14.73 10.22 -2.69
CA LYS A 133 14.95 8.77 -2.78
C LYS A 133 13.64 7.98 -2.76
N THR A 134 13.71 6.84 -3.42
CA THR A 134 12.73 5.76 -3.25
C THR A 134 13.32 4.77 -2.26
N VAL A 135 12.65 4.57 -1.13
CA VAL A 135 13.09 3.70 -0.06
C VAL A 135 12.11 2.54 0.12
N VAL A 136 12.59 1.45 0.69
CA VAL A 136 11.81 0.25 1.00
C VAL A 136 11.76 0.09 2.51
N VAL A 137 10.72 -0.58 3.00
CA VAL A 137 10.63 -1.10 4.37
C VAL A 137 10.20 -2.55 4.33
N SER A 138 10.93 -3.41 5.04
CA SER A 138 10.76 -4.86 5.04
C SER A 138 10.80 -5.39 6.46
N THR A 139 9.73 -6.03 6.90
CA THR A 139 9.70 -6.69 8.21
C THR A 139 10.45 -8.01 8.14
N THR A 140 11.28 -8.28 9.13
CA THR A 140 12.10 -9.51 9.20
C THR A 140 11.66 -10.47 10.29
N GLU A 141 10.80 -10.03 11.21
CA GLU A 141 10.33 -10.80 12.36
C GLU A 141 8.85 -11.16 12.20
N ASP A 142 8.47 -12.35 12.68
CA ASP A 142 7.08 -12.84 12.71
C ASP A 142 6.31 -12.71 11.38
N THR A 143 7.03 -12.74 10.25
CA THR A 143 6.41 -12.60 8.93
C THR A 143 5.57 -13.83 8.59
N PRO A 144 4.34 -13.64 8.05
CA PRO A 144 3.53 -14.77 7.63
C PRO A 144 4.16 -15.45 6.41
N SER A 145 3.90 -16.73 6.27
CA SER A 145 4.11 -17.42 4.99
C SER A 145 3.05 -16.98 3.98
N VAL A 146 3.39 -17.03 2.70
CA VAL A 146 2.45 -16.78 1.58
C VAL A 146 1.20 -17.68 1.70
N TRP A 147 1.37 -18.93 2.14
CA TRP A 147 0.26 -19.87 2.35
C TRP A 147 -0.68 -19.46 3.48
N GLN A 148 -0.17 -18.94 4.59
CA GLN A 148 -1.00 -18.44 5.69
C GLN A 148 -1.87 -17.26 5.23
N MET A 149 -1.32 -16.37 4.39
CA MET A 149 -2.07 -15.24 3.85
C MET A 149 -3.18 -15.68 2.89
N ILE A 150 -2.88 -16.60 1.96
CA ILE A 150 -3.90 -17.16 1.06
C ILE A 150 -5.04 -17.82 1.85
N ARG A 151 -4.71 -18.60 2.89
CA ARG A 151 -5.72 -19.23 3.76
C ARG A 151 -6.58 -18.21 4.50
N ARG A 152 -5.97 -17.12 5.01
CA ARG A 152 -6.69 -16.05 5.71
C ARG A 152 -7.66 -15.32 4.79
N GLU A 153 -7.28 -15.06 3.54
CA GLU A 153 -8.18 -14.43 2.56
C GLU A 153 -9.34 -15.37 2.17
N ALA A 154 -9.06 -16.66 1.98
CA ALA A 154 -10.09 -17.66 1.68
C ALA A 154 -11.10 -17.84 2.83
N SER A 155 -10.66 -17.82 4.09
CA SER A 155 -11.56 -17.91 5.25
C SER A 155 -12.37 -16.62 5.47
N SER A 156 -11.78 -15.46 5.18
CA SER A 156 -12.47 -14.16 5.26
C SER A 156 -13.53 -13.98 4.16
N GLY A 157 -13.35 -14.64 3.01
CA GLY A 157 -14.36 -14.70 1.94
C GLY A 157 -15.59 -15.56 2.27
N ASN A 158 -15.55 -16.35 3.34
CA ASN A 158 -16.63 -17.25 3.77
C ASN A 158 -17.39 -16.74 5.01
N ALA A 159 -17.18 -15.49 5.42
CA ALA A 159 -17.99 -14.88 6.48
C ALA A 159 -19.43 -14.65 5.96
N PRO A 160 -20.48 -15.12 6.67
CA PRO A 160 -21.85 -14.90 6.25
C PRO A 160 -22.15 -13.40 6.17
N ARG A 161 -22.69 -12.97 5.03
CA ARG A 161 -23.24 -11.62 4.87
C ARG A 161 -24.31 -11.39 5.94
N PRO A 162 -24.29 -10.27 6.69
CA PRO A 162 -25.40 -9.95 7.59
C PRO A 162 -26.68 -9.88 6.75
N ALA A 163 -27.61 -10.79 7.06
CA ALA A 163 -28.91 -10.88 6.44
C ALA A 163 -29.72 -9.61 6.68
N ASP A 164 -30.56 -9.27 5.70
CA ASP A 164 -31.49 -8.16 5.68
C ASP A 164 -32.15 -7.92 7.05
N LEU A 165 -31.96 -6.71 7.59
CA LEU A 165 -32.77 -6.21 8.70
C LEU A 165 -34.23 -6.17 8.24
N PRO A 166 -35.17 -6.86 8.93
CA PRO A 166 -36.57 -6.81 8.55
C PRO A 166 -37.09 -5.39 8.75
N THR A 167 -37.58 -4.79 7.67
CA THR A 167 -38.36 -3.57 7.69
C THR A 167 -39.59 -3.81 8.56
N ARG A 168 -39.60 -3.22 9.77
CA ARG A 168 -40.81 -3.14 10.59
C ARG A 168 -41.87 -2.39 9.78
N ARG A 169 -42.86 -3.13 9.27
CA ARG A 169 -44.12 -2.56 8.81
C ARG A 169 -44.79 -1.89 10.00
N THR A 170 -44.86 -0.57 9.99
CA THR A 170 -45.75 0.21 10.84
C THR A 170 -47.18 -0.16 10.43
N GLY A 171 -47.84 -0.97 11.25
CA GLY A 171 -49.26 -1.27 11.09
C GLY A 171 -50.08 -0.02 11.39
N ALA A 172 -50.73 0.51 10.36
CA ALA A 172 -51.92 1.32 10.48
C ALA A 172 -53.11 0.40 10.20
N GLU A 173 -53.97 0.13 11.21
CA GLU A 173 -55.43 0.16 11.10
C GLU A 173 -56.13 -0.18 12.43
N ARG A 174 -56.90 0.82 12.90
CA ARG A 174 -58.25 0.78 13.53
C ARG A 174 -58.47 0.06 14.86
N ALA A 175 -58.73 0.85 15.92
CA ALA A 175 -60.07 1.08 16.46
C ALA A 175 -60.07 2.37 17.30
#